data_AF-A0A951U292-F1
#
_entry.id   AF-A0A951U292-F1
#
_cell.length_a   1.000
_cell.length_b   1.000
_cell.length_c   1.000
_cell.angle_alpha   90.00
_cell.angle_beta   90.00
_cell.angle_gamma   90.00
#
_symmetry.space_group_name_H-M   'P 1'
#
loop_
_entity.id
_entity.type
_entity.pdbx_description
1 polymer ?
#
loop_
_entity_poly.entity_id
_entity_poly.type
_entity_poly.pdbx_seq_one_letter_code
_entity_poly.pdbx_strand_id
1 'polypeptide(L)' 'MLEIHPCPSCGSEDGSRNGHTRHGKQNYKCRDCGRQFVLDPQWRMLSEEQKGLTDCC' A
#
# COMPACT_ATOMS: atom_id res chain seq x y z
N MET A 1 -19.48 -9.39 1.17
CA MET A 1 -19.45 -8.10 0.47
C MET A 1 -17.98 -7.71 0.42
N LEU A 2 -17.25 -8.03 -0.67
CA LEU A 2 -15.85 -7.61 -0.79
C LEU A 2 -15.89 -6.15 -1.24
N GLU A 3 -15.47 -5.24 -0.39
CA GLU A 3 -15.27 -3.84 -0.75
C GLU A 3 -14.18 -3.78 -1.82
N ILE A 4 -14.59 -3.54 -3.05
CA ILE A 4 -13.67 -3.24 -4.14
C ILE A 4 -13.27 -1.79 -3.95
N HIS A 5 -12.01 -1.56 -3.56
CA HIS A 5 -11.52 -0.21 -3.36
C HIS A 5 -11.00 0.36 -4.69
N PRO A 6 -11.49 1.54 -5.09
CA PRO A 6 -11.04 2.20 -6.30
C PRO A 6 -9.56 2.61 -6.16
N CYS A 7 -8.84 2.50 -7.27
CA CYS A 7 -7.44 2.85 -7.35
C CYS A 7 -7.27 4.35 -7.02
N PRO A 8 -6.40 4.71 -6.05
CA PRO A 8 -6.21 6.11 -5.66
C PRO A 8 -5.57 6.99 -6.75
N SER A 9 -5.11 6.40 -7.85
CA SER A 9 -4.45 7.13 -8.94
C SER A 9 -5.36 7.44 -10.11
N CYS A 10 -6.30 6.54 -10.41
CA CYS A 10 -7.13 6.63 -11.61
C CYS A 10 -8.63 6.43 -11.32
N GLY A 11 -8.99 6.08 -10.08
CA GLY A 11 -10.36 5.78 -9.69
C GLY A 11 -10.88 4.42 -10.14
N SER A 12 -10.11 3.64 -10.91
CA SER A 12 -10.58 2.35 -11.41
C SER A 12 -10.78 1.34 -10.27
N GLU A 13 -11.92 0.65 -10.30
CA GLU A 13 -12.28 -0.45 -9.39
C GLU A 13 -11.58 -1.77 -9.77
N ASP A 14 -10.88 -1.82 -10.89
CA ASP A 14 -10.21 -3.02 -11.39
C ASP A 14 -8.84 -3.26 -10.73
N GLY A 15 -8.88 -3.50 -9.41
CA GLY A 15 -7.75 -3.85 -8.57
C GLY A 15 -7.58 -5.37 -8.40
N SER A 16 -6.42 -5.91 -8.76
CA SER A 16 -6.08 -7.33 -8.54
C SER A 16 -5.15 -7.52 -7.34
N ARG A 17 -5.28 -8.62 -6.60
CA ARG A 17 -4.38 -8.94 -5.48
C ARG A 17 -2.99 -9.30 -6.01
N ASN A 18 -2.00 -8.46 -5.71
CA ASN A 18 -0.62 -8.59 -6.18
C ASN A 18 0.33 -9.05 -5.07
N GLY A 19 0.03 -10.22 -4.49
CA GLY A 19 0.81 -10.81 -3.40
C GLY A 19 0.80 -9.99 -2.11
N HIS A 20 1.77 -10.21 -1.25
CA HIS A 20 1.91 -9.49 0.02
C HIS A 20 3.19 -8.64 0.02
N THR A 21 3.12 -7.48 0.66
CA THR A 21 4.30 -6.66 0.96
C THR A 21 5.22 -7.38 1.93
N ARG A 22 6.47 -6.91 2.07
CA ARG A 22 7.44 -7.42 3.06
C ARG A 22 6.89 -7.49 4.49
N HIS A 23 5.94 -6.62 4.82
CA HIS A 23 5.31 -6.54 6.13
C HIS A 23 4.07 -7.46 6.26
N GLY A 24 3.84 -8.36 5.30
CA GLY A 24 2.70 -9.28 5.30
C GLY A 24 1.36 -8.65 4.92
N LYS A 25 1.33 -7.37 4.54
CA LYS A 25 0.09 -6.70 4.11
C LYS A 25 -0.26 -7.05 2.68
N GLN A 26 -1.54 -7.27 2.42
CA GLN A 26 -2.04 -7.53 1.07
C GLN A 26 -1.75 -6.33 0.14
N ASN A 27 -0.97 -6.58 -0.91
CA ASN A 27 -0.72 -5.62 -1.97
C ASN A 27 -1.74 -5.82 -3.08
N TYR A 28 -2.16 -4.72 -3.72
CA TYR A 28 -3.09 -4.69 -4.83
C TYR A 28 -2.45 -3.96 -6.00
N LYS A 29 -2.73 -4.42 -7.22
CA LYS A 29 -2.28 -3.79 -8.46
C LYS A 29 -3.48 -3.47 -9.33
N CYS A 30 -3.65 -2.20 -9.64
CA CYS A 30 -4.64 -1.73 -10.61
C CYS A 30 -4.28 -2.24 -12.01
N ARG A 31 -5.26 -2.76 -12.74
CA ARG A 31 -5.06 -3.23 -14.11
C ARG A 31 -5.05 -2.12 -15.15
N ASP A 32 -5.76 -1.02 -14.91
CA ASP A 32 -5.81 0.11 -15.85
C ASP A 32 -4.52 0.93 -15.83
N CYS A 33 -4.08 1.36 -14.65
CA CYS A 33 -2.90 2.20 -14.52
C CYS A 33 -1.63 1.45 -14.09
N GLY A 34 -1.75 0.17 -13.74
CA GLY A 34 -0.63 -0.64 -13.28
C GLY A 34 -0.13 -0.32 -11.86
N ARG A 35 -0.74 0.64 -11.16
CA ARG A 35 -0.27 1.12 -9.85
C ARG A 35 -0.48 0.08 -8.77
N GLN A 36 0.53 -0.07 -7.91
CA GLN A 36 0.50 -0.93 -6.73
C GLN A 36 0.14 -0.12 -5.49
N PHE A 37 -0.78 -0.63 -4.67
CA PHE A 37 -1.27 0.03 -3.46
C PHE A 37 -1.74 -0.99 -2.40
N VAL A 38 -1.80 -0.56 -1.16
CA VAL A 38 -2.28 -1.36 -0.01
C VAL A 38 -3.54 -0.69 0.52
N LEU A 39 -4.61 -1.47 0.74
CA LEU A 39 -5.92 -0.95 1.16
C LEU A 39 -5.97 -0.49 2.61
N ASP A 40 -5.20 -1.18 3.45
CA ASP A 40 -5.08 -0.85 4.87
C ASP A 40 -3.68 -0.28 5.14
N PRO A 41 -3.41 0.96 4.73
CA PRO A 41 -2.24 1.66 5.21
C PRO A 41 -2.51 1.99 6.69
N GLN A 42 -2.17 1.08 7.61
CA GLN A 42 -1.88 1.51 8.97
C GLN A 42 -0.71 2.49 8.88
N TRP A 43 -1.04 3.78 8.79
CA TRP A 43 -0.14 4.85 9.10
C TRP A 43 0.13 4.73 10.60
N ARG A 44 1.09 3.90 10.98
CA ARG A 44 1.77 4.12 12.25
C ARG A 44 2.48 5.44 12.07
N MET A 45 2.00 6.48 12.76
CA MET A 45 2.78 7.67 12.98
C MET A 45 4.12 7.16 13.51
N LEU A 46 5.18 7.29 12.72
CA LEU A 46 6.52 7.05 13.20
C LEU A 46 6.69 8.05 14.33
N SER A 47 6.68 7.59 15.58
CA SER A 47 7.11 8.43 16.68
C SER A 47 8.53 8.91 16.36
N GLU A 48 8.90 10.11 16.78
CA GLU A 48 10.18 10.75 16.47
C GLU A 48 11.40 9.84 16.71
N GLU A 49 11.28 8.85 17.59
CA GLU A 49 12.27 7.80 17.85
C GLU A 49 12.65 6.93 16.63
N GLN A 50 11.73 6.69 15.69
CA GLN A 50 12.00 5.83 14.52
C GLN A 50 12.72 6.57 13.37
N LYS A 51 12.90 7.90 13.49
CA LYS A 51 13.55 8.75 12.47
C LYS A 51 15.09 8.78 12.60
N GLY A 52 15.65 8.15 13.64
CA GLY A 52 17.08 8.17 13.95
C GLY A 52 17.94 7.08 13.28
N LEU A 53 17.37 6.10 12.58
CA LEU A 53 18.15 4.99 11.98
C LEU A 53 18.31 5.15 10.46
N THR A 54 18.77 6.33 10.06
CA THR A 54 19.35 6.59 8.73
C THR A 54 20.47 7.61 8.92
N ASP A 55 21.53 7.15 9.55
CA ASP A 55 22.88 7.64 9.32
C ASP A 55 23.78 6.41 9.52
N CYS A 56 24.13 5.76 8.41
CA CYS A 56 25.25 4.84 8.37
C CYS A 56 26.25 5.47 7.40
N CYS A 57 27.25 6.14 7.97
CA CYS A 57 28.59 6.25 7.43
C CYS A 57 29.50 5.33 8.24
#